data_AF-A0A7Y5DQU6-F1
#
_entry.id   AF-A0A7Y5DQU6-F1
#
_cell.length_a   1.000
_cell.length_b   1.000
_cell.length_c   1.000
_cell.angle_alpha   90.00
_cell.angle_beta   90.00
_cell.angle_gamma   90.00
#
_symmetry.space_group_name_H-M   'P 1'
#
loop_
_entity.id
_entity.type
_entity.pdbx_description
1 polymer ?
#
loop_
_entity_poly.entity_id
_entity_poly.type
_entity_poly.pdbx_seq_one_letter_code
_entity_poly.pdbx_strand_id
1 'polypeptide(L)'
;MSILEFFDKPIVTTLISLIGVSFVAAYISERWQRRSKMYDLKLNQIREIISAYHHYLRLVKGDVNDLNGKPFDEIHALVISLNKLNKCMFKSEKIYPNWDYVFQNLSSIRNDRIHSKEINWDERIDPLREKADEAIDIMFKELI
;
A
#
# COMPACT_ATOMS: atom_id res chain seq x y z
N MET A 1 -33.84 -40.79 -30.86
CA MET A 1 -32.49 -40.40 -30.40
C MET A 1 -32.65 -39.81 -29.01
N SER A 2 -32.17 -40.52 -27.99
CA SER A 2 -32.25 -40.03 -26.61
C SER A 2 -31.22 -38.92 -26.38
N ILE A 3 -31.45 -38.05 -25.40
CA ILE A 3 -30.51 -36.98 -25.04
C ILE A 3 -29.12 -37.57 -24.69
N LEU A 4 -29.08 -38.76 -24.09
CA LEU A 4 -27.84 -39.47 -23.76
C LEU A 4 -27.05 -39.90 -25.01
N GLU A 5 -27.73 -40.39 -26.06
CA GLU A 5 -27.08 -40.76 -27.34
C GLU A 5 -26.55 -39.55 -28.12
N PHE A 6 -27.06 -38.35 -27.84
CA PHE A 6 -26.55 -37.11 -28.42
C PHE A 6 -25.24 -36.66 -27.77
N PHE A 7 -25.12 -36.84 -26.45
CA PHE A 7 -23.90 -36.52 -25.71
C PHE A 7 -22.78 -37.54 -25.94
N ASP A 8 -23.10 -38.82 -26.23
CA ASP A 8 -22.12 -39.85 -26.57
C ASP A 8 -21.47 -39.68 -27.96
N LYS A 9 -21.92 -38.70 -28.76
CA LYS A 9 -21.25 -38.40 -30.03
C LYS A 9 -19.86 -37.81 -29.75
N PRO A 10 -18.78 -38.35 -30.36
CA PRO A 10 -17.41 -37.91 -30.11
C PRO A 10 -17.19 -36.42 -30.42
N ILE A 11 -17.95 -35.87 -31.37
CA ILE A 11 -17.93 -34.44 -31.72
C ILE A 11 -18.47 -33.58 -30.56
N VAL A 12 -19.55 -34.01 -29.92
CA VAL A 12 -20.23 -33.27 -28.84
C VAL A 12 -19.40 -33.31 -27.56
N THR A 13 -18.84 -34.45 -27.19
CA THR A 13 -17.88 -34.59 -26.07
C THR A 13 -16.60 -33.79 -26.29
N THR A 14 -16.06 -33.78 -27.52
CA THR A 14 -14.89 -32.97 -27.86
C THR A 14 -15.19 -31.47 -27.78
N LEU A 15 -16.37 -31.02 -28.22
CA LEU A 15 -16.79 -29.62 -28.09
C LEU A 15 -16.98 -29.20 -26.62
N ILE A 16 -17.64 -30.02 -25.81
CA ILE A 16 -17.86 -29.74 -24.39
C ILE A 16 -16.53 -29.67 -23.63
N SER A 17 -15.61 -30.59 -23.92
CA SER A 17 -14.27 -30.57 -23.32
C SER A 17 -13.46 -29.35 -23.76
N LEU A 18 -13.50 -28.95 -25.04
CA LEU A 18 -12.84 -27.73 -25.52
C LEU A 18 -13.40 -26.46 -24.85
N ILE A 19 -14.73 -26.37 -24.71
CA ILE A 19 -15.39 -25.24 -24.05
C ILE A 19 -15.02 -25.21 -22.56
N GLY A 20 -15.03 -26.36 -21.89
CA GLY A 20 -14.64 -26.49 -20.48
C GLY A 20 -13.19 -26.09 -20.22
N VAL A 21 -12.25 -26.58 -21.03
CA VAL A 21 -10.82 -26.22 -20.92
C VAL A 21 -10.61 -24.74 -21.21
N SER A 22 -11.30 -24.18 -22.20
CA SER A 22 -11.21 -22.75 -22.54
C SER A 22 -11.75 -21.87 -21.40
N PHE A 23 -12.84 -22.27 -20.76
CA PHE A 23 -13.41 -21.55 -19.62
C PHE A 23 -12.49 -21.58 -18.39
N VAL A 24 -11.92 -22.75 -18.07
CA VAL A 24 -10.96 -22.88 -16.96
C VAL A 24 -9.70 -22.05 -17.23
N ALA A 25 -9.16 -22.08 -18.45
CA ALA A 25 -8.01 -21.28 -18.84
C ALA A 25 -8.30 -19.77 -18.74
N ALA A 26 -9.48 -19.33 -19.20
CA ALA A 26 -9.92 -17.94 -19.08
C ALA A 26 -10.07 -17.51 -17.61
N TYR A 27 -10.68 -18.35 -16.78
CA TYR A 27 -10.85 -18.10 -15.35
C TYR A 27 -9.51 -18.00 -14.61
N ILE A 28 -8.56 -18.91 -14.89
CA ILE A 28 -7.21 -18.88 -14.32
C ILE A 28 -6.48 -17.62 -14.76
N SER A 29 -6.55 -17.29 -16.06
CA SER A 29 -5.93 -16.08 -16.63
C SER A 29 -6.49 -14.82 -15.99
N GLU A 30 -7.82 -14.69 -15.87
CA GLU A 30 -8.45 -13.54 -15.23
C GLU A 30 -8.05 -13.42 -13.76
N ARG A 31 -8.05 -14.54 -13.01
CA ARG A 31 -7.65 -14.56 -11.60
C ARG A 31 -6.18 -14.20 -11.43
N TRP A 32 -5.32 -14.64 -12.34
CA TRP A 32 -3.91 -14.27 -12.36
C TRP A 32 -3.72 -12.78 -12.67
N GLN A 33 -4.40 -12.26 -13.69
CA GLN A 33 -4.35 -10.82 -14.02
C GLN A 33 -4.85 -9.94 -12.87
N ARG A 34 -5.94 -10.32 -12.19
CA ARG A 34 -6.44 -9.58 -11.02
C ARG A 34 -5.41 -9.59 -9.87
N ARG A 35 -4.76 -10.72 -9.62
CA ARG A 35 -3.70 -10.82 -8.61
C ARG A 35 -2.48 -9.98 -8.98
N SER A 36 -2.04 -10.03 -10.23
CA SER A 36 -0.92 -9.23 -10.74
C SER A 36 -1.21 -7.73 -10.57
N LYS A 37 -2.38 -7.26 -11.00
CA LYS A 37 -2.77 -5.85 -10.84
C LYS A 37 -2.81 -5.42 -9.38
N MET A 38 -3.31 -6.28 -8.49
CA MET A 38 -3.34 -5.98 -7.05
C MET A 38 -1.94 -5.91 -6.45
N TYR A 39 -1.03 -6.79 -6.88
CA TYR A 39 0.38 -6.76 -6.50
C TYR A 39 1.03 -5.44 -6.93
N ASP A 40 0.84 -5.02 -8.19
CA ASP A 40 1.39 -3.77 -8.72
C ASP A 40 0.85 -2.55 -7.96
N LEU A 41 -0.45 -2.53 -7.64
CA LEU A 41 -1.07 -1.46 -6.85
C LEU A 41 -0.47 -1.38 -5.44
N LYS A 42 -0.34 -2.51 -4.74
CA LYS A 42 0.26 -2.54 -3.40
C LYS A 42 1.74 -2.14 -3.44
N LEU A 43 2.50 -2.59 -4.43
CA LEU A 43 3.92 -2.24 -4.59
C LEU A 43 4.10 -0.74 -4.83
N ASN A 44 3.28 -0.15 -5.71
CA ASN A 44 3.27 1.29 -5.95
C ASN A 44 2.94 2.06 -4.68
N GLN A 45 1.95 1.61 -3.91
CA GLN A 45 1.61 2.23 -2.63
C GLN A 45 2.77 2.21 -1.63
N ILE A 46 3.45 1.08 -1.51
CA ILE A 46 4.63 0.94 -0.63
C ILE A 46 5.70 1.94 -1.06
N ARG A 47 5.97 2.04 -2.36
CA ARG A 47 6.94 3.00 -2.90
C ARG A 47 6.53 4.45 -2.61
N GLU A 48 5.27 4.80 -2.82
CA GLU A 48 4.74 6.15 -2.60
C GLU A 48 4.83 6.56 -1.13
N ILE A 49 4.40 5.70 -0.20
CA ILE A 49 4.42 6.05 1.22
C ILE A 49 5.85 6.13 1.77
N ILE A 50 6.76 5.24 1.35
CA ILE A 50 8.16 5.30 1.74
C ILE A 50 8.80 6.59 1.20
N SER A 51 8.53 6.94 -0.06
CA SER A 51 9.04 8.18 -0.66
C SER A 51 8.50 9.41 0.08
N ALA A 52 7.20 9.43 0.38
CA ALA A 52 6.57 10.53 1.10
C ALA A 52 7.09 10.66 2.54
N TYR A 53 7.29 9.54 3.25
CA TYR A 53 7.90 9.51 4.58
C TYR A 53 9.31 10.11 4.59
N HIS A 54 10.18 9.68 3.67
CA HIS A 54 11.54 10.23 3.56
C HIS A 54 11.53 11.73 3.20
N HIS A 55 10.61 12.15 2.32
CA HIS A 55 10.45 13.57 1.99
C HIS A 55 9.98 14.39 3.21
N TYR A 56 9.00 13.87 3.96
CA TYR A 56 8.51 14.48 5.18
C TYR A 56 9.64 14.63 6.21
N LEU A 57 10.41 13.58 6.45
CA LEU A 57 11.58 13.62 7.34
C LEU A 57 12.60 14.67 6.89
N ARG A 58 12.88 14.77 5.59
CA ARG A 58 13.82 15.75 5.05
C ARG A 58 13.36 17.18 5.29
N LEU A 59 12.08 17.47 5.06
CA LEU A 59 11.49 18.78 5.34
C LEU A 59 11.55 19.07 6.83
N VAL A 60 11.10 18.12 7.66
CA VAL A 60 11.12 18.23 9.11
C VAL A 60 12.53 18.44 9.66
N LYS A 61 13.58 17.89 9.03
CA LYS A 61 14.99 18.10 9.40
C LYS A 61 15.62 19.37 8.81
N GLY A 62 15.03 19.92 7.75
CA GLY A 62 15.57 21.03 6.95
C GLY A 62 15.48 22.39 7.62
N ASP A 63 15.39 23.46 6.83
CA ASP A 63 15.20 24.81 7.37
C ASP A 63 13.79 24.95 7.99
N VAL A 64 13.68 25.69 9.09
CA VAL A 64 12.40 26.01 9.74
C VAL A 64 11.51 26.82 8.78
N ASN A 65 12.10 27.61 7.88
CA ASN A 65 11.37 28.35 6.86
C ASN A 65 10.56 27.44 5.93
N ASP A 66 11.06 26.22 5.65
CA ASP A 66 10.39 25.24 4.79
C ASP A 66 9.23 24.52 5.51
N LEU A 67 9.14 24.63 6.84
CA LEU A 67 8.07 24.04 7.64
C LEU A 67 6.80 24.88 7.65
N ASN A 68 6.93 26.17 7.36
CA ASN A 68 5.83 27.12 7.28
C ASN A 68 5.57 27.45 5.82
N GLY A 69 4.75 26.61 5.17
CA GLY A 69 4.32 26.91 3.82
C GLY A 69 3.71 25.75 3.07
N LYS A 70 3.35 26.07 1.83
CA LYS A 70 2.71 25.17 0.88
C LYS A 70 3.40 23.80 0.72
N PRO A 71 4.76 23.70 0.68
CA PRO A 71 5.42 22.41 0.51
C PRO A 71 5.15 21.43 1.66
N PHE A 72 5.10 21.93 2.90
CA PHE A 72 4.80 21.10 4.06
C PHE A 72 3.32 20.67 4.06
N ASP A 73 2.40 21.60 3.78
CA ASP A 73 0.97 21.30 3.77
C ASP A 73 0.62 20.28 2.68
N GLU A 74 1.26 20.37 1.50
CA GLU A 74 1.10 19.42 0.40
C GLU A 74 1.59 18.02 0.79
N ILE A 75 2.79 17.89 1.38
CA ILE A 75 3.30 16.57 1.81
C ILE A 75 2.47 16.00 2.97
N HIS A 76 2.00 16.85 3.89
CA HIS A 76 1.20 16.43 5.04
C HIS A 76 -0.16 15.89 4.59
N ALA A 77 -0.83 16.60 3.68
CA ALA A 77 -2.06 16.13 3.07
C ALA A 77 -1.85 14.82 2.29
N LEU A 78 -0.71 14.68 1.58
CA LEU A 78 -0.35 13.47 0.85
C LEU A 78 -0.20 12.27 1.79
N VAL A 79 0.59 12.38 2.86
CA VAL A 79 0.80 11.24 3.78
C VAL A 79 -0.48 10.82 4.50
N ILE A 80 -1.36 11.76 4.85
CA ILE A 80 -2.68 11.43 5.41
C ILE A 80 -3.53 10.64 4.40
N SER A 81 -3.50 11.06 3.13
CA SER A 81 -4.25 10.40 2.06
C SER A 81 -3.71 9.00 1.77
N LEU A 82 -2.38 8.86 1.67
CA LEU A 82 -1.71 7.58 1.51
C LEU A 82 -2.00 6.64 2.68
N ASN A 83 -2.03 7.15 3.91
CA ASN A 83 -2.34 6.31 5.06
C ASN A 83 -3.78 5.78 5.01
N LYS A 84 -4.76 6.62 4.64
CA LYS A 84 -6.14 6.17 4.43
C LYS A 84 -6.24 5.09 3.36
N LEU A 85 -5.47 5.21 2.27
CA LEU A 85 -5.39 4.17 1.25
C LEU A 85 -4.81 2.86 1.79
N ASN A 86 -3.80 2.91 2.68
CA ASN A 86 -3.27 1.71 3.32
C ASN A 86 -4.33 0.92 4.08
N LYS A 87 -5.25 1.61 4.77
CA LYS A 87 -6.37 0.97 5.48
C LYS A 87 -7.28 0.17 4.55
N CYS A 88 -7.41 0.60 3.30
CA CYS A 88 -8.23 -0.08 2.29
C CYS A 88 -7.46 -1.15 1.52
N MET A 89 -6.17 -0.96 1.29
CA MET A 89 -5.38 -1.83 0.41
C MET A 89 -4.74 -3.02 1.15
N PHE A 90 -4.47 -2.88 2.44
CA PHE A 90 -3.86 -3.93 3.23
C PHE A 90 -4.84 -4.49 4.26
N LYS A 91 -4.71 -5.78 4.55
CA LYS A 91 -5.59 -6.49 5.49
C LYS A 91 -5.16 -6.32 6.93
N SER A 92 -3.87 -6.09 7.16
CA SER A 92 -3.30 -5.96 8.49
C SER A 92 -3.78 -4.70 9.16
N GLU A 93 -4.38 -4.90 10.33
CA GLU A 93 -4.85 -3.83 11.21
C GLU A 93 -3.70 -3.00 11.79
N LYS A 94 -2.45 -3.40 11.60
CA LYS A 94 -1.26 -2.70 12.13
C LYS A 94 -0.67 -1.67 11.19
N ILE A 95 -0.85 -1.80 9.87
CA ILE A 95 -0.21 -0.91 8.89
C ILE A 95 -0.73 0.53 9.05
N TYR A 96 -2.05 0.70 9.07
CA TYR A 96 -2.65 2.02 9.22
C TYR A 96 -2.28 2.72 10.55
N PRO A 97 -2.43 2.07 11.73
CA PRO A 97 -2.06 2.70 13.00
C PRO A 97 -0.58 3.04 13.13
N ASN A 98 0.32 2.19 12.62
CA ASN A 98 1.75 2.47 12.69
C ASN A 98 2.11 3.72 11.87
N TRP A 99 1.60 3.83 10.64
CA TRP A 99 1.81 5.02 9.82
C TRP A 99 1.11 6.26 10.40
N ASP A 100 -0.07 6.10 10.99
CA ASP A 100 -0.79 7.20 11.66
C ASP A 100 0.03 7.75 12.84
N TYR A 101 0.57 6.86 13.66
CA TYR A 101 1.47 7.21 14.76
C TYR A 101 2.71 7.96 14.25
N VAL A 102 3.36 7.46 13.20
CA VAL A 102 4.54 8.11 12.60
C VAL A 102 4.21 9.53 12.15
N PHE A 103 3.14 9.73 11.38
CA PHE A 103 2.80 11.04 10.82
C PHE A 103 2.30 12.04 11.88
N GLN A 104 1.56 11.59 12.89
CA GLN A 104 1.15 12.43 14.00
C GLN A 104 2.36 12.94 14.80
N ASN A 105 3.31 12.07 15.10
CA ASN A 105 4.53 12.46 15.83
C ASN A 105 5.44 13.35 14.98
N LEU A 106 5.57 13.11 13.68
CA LEU A 106 6.30 14.02 12.78
C LEU A 106 5.66 15.41 12.71
N SER A 107 4.33 15.50 12.73
CA SER A 107 3.60 16.77 12.83
C SER A 107 3.86 17.47 14.16
N SER A 108 3.89 16.71 15.27
CA SER A 108 4.27 17.26 16.59
C SER A 108 5.71 17.78 16.62
N ILE A 109 6.67 17.04 16.05
CA ILE A 109 8.07 17.49 15.93
C ILE A 109 8.16 18.79 15.12
N ARG A 110 7.44 18.89 14.01
CA ARG A 110 7.35 20.13 13.22
C ARG A 110 6.84 21.30 14.05
N ASN A 111 5.78 21.10 14.83
CA ASN A 111 5.25 22.15 15.71
C ASN A 111 6.27 22.56 16.79
N ASP A 112 6.97 21.61 17.40
CA ASP A 112 8.02 21.91 18.38
C ASP A 112 9.17 22.73 17.75
N ARG A 113 9.54 22.44 16.49
CA ARG A 113 10.56 23.21 15.75
C ARG A 113 10.14 24.64 15.44
N ILE A 114 8.88 24.84 15.01
CA ILE A 114 8.34 26.17 14.69
C ILE A 114 8.35 27.05 15.95
N HIS A 115 8.11 26.47 17.11
CA HIS A 115 8.13 27.17 18.40
C HIS A 115 9.51 27.16 19.07
N SER A 116 10.57 26.89 18.31
CA SER A 116 11.98 26.95 18.73
C SER A 116 12.31 26.15 19.99
N LYS A 117 11.61 25.04 20.23
CA LYS A 117 12.03 24.12 21.31
C LYS A 117 13.26 23.35 20.86
N GLU A 118 14.20 23.14 21.77
CA GLU A 118 15.26 22.18 21.53
C GLU A 118 14.64 20.79 21.36
N ILE A 119 15.02 20.11 20.27
CA ILE A 119 14.57 18.77 19.95
C ILE A 119 15.79 17.88 19.96
N ASN A 120 15.78 16.88 20.84
CA ASN A 120 16.66 15.74 20.67
C ASN A 120 16.14 14.88 19.52
N TRP A 121 16.79 15.03 18.36
CA TRP A 121 16.37 14.40 17.11
C TRP A 121 16.37 12.88 17.19
N ASP A 122 17.42 12.30 17.78
CA ASP A 122 17.61 10.86 17.80
C ASP A 122 16.54 10.21 18.70
N GLU A 123 16.33 10.76 19.90
CA GLU A 123 15.29 10.28 20.82
C GLU A 123 13.86 10.39 20.26
N ARG A 124 13.58 11.41 19.45
CA ARG A 124 12.23 11.65 18.89
C ARG A 124 11.98 10.89 17.59
N ILE A 125 13.01 10.57 16.82
CA ILE A 125 12.88 9.92 15.51
C ILE A 125 13.07 8.41 15.58
N ASP A 126 13.94 7.89 16.43
CA ASP A 126 14.18 6.45 16.57
C ASP A 126 12.90 5.62 16.79
N PRO A 127 11.98 5.97 17.71
CA PRO A 127 10.72 5.25 17.86
C PRO A 127 9.81 5.34 16.61
N LEU A 128 9.96 6.40 15.81
CA LEU A 128 9.21 6.55 14.56
C LEU A 128 9.78 5.67 13.45
N ARG A 129 11.11 5.49 13.41
CA ARG A 129 11.77 4.56 12.49
C ARG A 129 11.34 3.14 12.77
N GLU A 130 11.37 2.71 14.03
CA GLU A 130 10.93 1.36 14.42
C GLU A 130 9.48 1.09 13.97
N LYS A 131 8.59 2.09 14.12
CA LYS A 131 7.19 1.97 13.69
C LYS A 131 7.02 1.98 12.18
N ALA A 132 7.80 2.80 11.47
CA ALA A 132 7.82 2.81 10.02
C ALA A 132 8.34 1.48 9.46
N ASP A 133 9.44 0.96 10.01
CA ASP A 133 10.04 -0.32 9.61
C ASP A 133 9.08 -1.48 9.88
N GLU A 134 8.42 -1.52 11.05
CA GLU A 134 7.38 -2.52 11.35
C GLU A 134 6.25 -2.46 10.30
N ALA A 135 5.79 -1.27 9.94
CA ALA A 135 4.73 -1.11 8.93
C ALA A 135 5.19 -1.57 7.54
N ILE A 136 6.40 -1.18 7.13
CA ILE A 136 7.01 -1.54 5.84
C ILE A 136 7.15 -3.07 5.73
N ASP A 137 7.68 -3.72 6.76
CA ASP A 137 7.84 -5.17 6.82
C ASP A 137 6.51 -5.90 6.66
N ILE A 138 5.46 -5.43 7.35
CA ILE A 138 4.12 -6.01 7.24
C ILE A 138 3.55 -5.78 5.84
N MET A 139 3.75 -4.61 5.24
CA MET A 139 3.30 -4.31 3.88
C MET A 139 3.97 -5.24 2.86
N PHE A 140 5.29 -5.47 2.97
CA PHE A 140 6.01 -6.41 2.09
C PHE A 140 5.58 -7.86 2.32
N LYS A 141 5.32 -8.28 3.56
CA LYS A 141 4.77 -9.62 3.86
C LYS A 141 3.40 -9.85 3.21
N GLU A 142 2.60 -8.80 3.06
CA GLU A 142 1.29 -8.85 2.40
C GLU A 142 1.33 -8.81 0.86
N LEU A 143 2.52 -8.66 0.27
CA LEU A 143 2.74 -8.82 -1.17
C LEU A 143 2.95 -10.28 -1.58
N ILE A 144 3.43 -11.13 -0.66
CA ILE A 144 3.74 -12.56 -0.86
C ILE A 144 2.47 -13.40 -0.66
#